data_AF-A0AB37L7I7-F1
#
_entry.id   AF-A0AB37L7I7-F1
#
_cell.length_a   1.000
_cell.length_b   1.000
_cell.length_c   1.000
_cell.angle_alpha   90.00
_cell.angle_beta   90.00
_cell.angle_gamma   90.00
#
_symmetry.space_group_name_H-M   'P 1'
#
loop_
_entity.id
_entity.type
_entity.pdbx_description
1 polymer ?
#
loop_
_entity_poly.entity_id
_entity_poly.type
_entity_poly.pdbx_seq_one_letter_code
_entity_poly.pdbx_strand_id
1 'polypeptide(L)'
;MVSIKDSLDKLELYLLELEEKYIDTHDDPLEDPDKYKLDVRSYCVLSHAAFEEFVENICLYTLNEIEDKFINTQRISYSTLCLLHFNGNTKTIDDDSWDDNDRIYDYLLGQIKSIKSEFSRYIMNQNHGVGLKYLKKLLVPLGLYTPIDIRLKPSLENLTKYRGGYAHSSHRNIRSLSPEDSRTYVRDVYEIMVELAKKSSNIFYYSIH
;
A
#
# COMPACT_ATOMS: atom_id res chain seq x y z
N MET A 1 -16.92 -3.29 6.43
CA MET A 1 -15.62 -2.77 5.93
C MET A 1 -14.57 -3.20 6.94
N VAL A 2 -13.45 -3.77 6.52
CA VAL A 2 -12.39 -4.17 7.46
C VAL A 2 -11.77 -2.89 8.04
N SER A 3 -11.66 -2.79 9.36
CA SER A 3 -10.99 -1.66 10.01
C SER A 3 -9.50 -1.66 9.66
N ILE A 4 -8.90 -0.49 9.47
CA ILE A 4 -7.44 -0.38 9.26
C ILE A 4 -6.68 -1.06 10.41
N LYS A 5 -7.20 -0.93 11.64
CA LYS A 5 -6.62 -1.58 12.82
C LYS A 5 -6.64 -3.10 12.68
N ASP A 6 -7.78 -3.68 12.34
CA ASP A 6 -7.89 -5.13 12.16
C ASP A 6 -6.98 -5.64 11.04
N SER A 7 -6.81 -4.85 9.97
CA SER A 7 -5.86 -5.18 8.89
C SER A 7 -4.41 -5.13 9.35
N LEU A 8 -4.04 -4.18 10.22
CA LEU A 8 -2.69 -4.07 10.76
C LEU A 8 -2.40 -5.19 11.77
N ASP A 9 -3.34 -5.47 12.66
CA ASP A 9 -3.22 -6.55 13.66
C ASP A 9 -3.07 -7.92 12.96
N LYS A 10 -3.79 -8.14 11.84
CA LYS A 10 -3.63 -9.35 11.00
C LYS A 10 -2.27 -9.42 10.32
N LEU A 11 -1.78 -8.30 9.80
CA LEU A 11 -0.45 -8.23 9.19
C LEU A 11 0.62 -8.58 10.22
N GLU A 12 0.57 -7.96 11.40
CA GLU A 12 1.54 -8.21 12.47
C GLU A 12 1.56 -9.68 12.90
N LEU A 13 0.39 -10.26 13.16
CA LEU A 13 0.27 -11.67 13.54
C LEU A 13 0.85 -12.58 12.46
N TYR A 14 0.53 -12.34 11.19
CA TYR A 14 1.03 -13.15 10.09
C TYR A 14 2.55 -13.04 9.93
N LEU A 15 3.13 -11.84 10.07
CA LEU A 15 4.58 -11.66 10.02
C LEU A 15 5.29 -12.40 11.16
N LEU A 16 4.71 -12.39 12.37
CA LEU A 16 5.23 -13.15 13.51
C LEU A 16 5.19 -14.66 13.25
N GLU A 17 4.08 -15.18 12.71
CA GLU A 17 3.96 -16.59 12.31
C GLU A 17 5.00 -16.99 11.24
N LEU A 18 5.29 -16.08 10.30
CA LEU A 18 6.32 -16.30 9.29
C LEU A 18 7.73 -16.27 9.90
N GLU A 19 8.01 -15.35 10.84
CA GLU A 19 9.30 -15.24 11.52
C GLU A 19 9.57 -16.50 12.36
N GLU A 20 8.61 -16.93 13.17
CA GLU A 20 8.71 -18.16 13.99
C GLU A 20 8.97 -19.40 13.12
N LYS A 21 8.29 -19.49 11.97
CA LYS A 21 8.36 -20.67 11.10
C LYS A 21 9.64 -20.75 10.27
N TYR A 22 10.15 -19.62 9.78
CA TYR A 22 11.18 -19.60 8.75
C TYR A 22 12.51 -18.98 9.19
N ILE A 23 12.53 -18.22 10.29
CA ILE A 23 13.70 -17.46 10.73
C ILE A 23 14.19 -17.93 12.10
N ASP A 24 13.29 -18.10 13.07
CA ASP A 24 13.66 -18.48 14.45
C ASP A 24 14.25 -19.90 14.55
N THR A 25 14.12 -20.71 13.49
CA THR A 25 14.80 -22.01 13.38
C THR A 25 16.30 -21.88 13.07
N HIS A 26 16.78 -20.70 12.71
CA HIS A 26 18.13 -20.41 12.21
C HIS A 26 18.88 -19.39 13.08
N ASP A 27 18.99 -19.70 14.38
CA ASP A 27 19.65 -18.84 15.37
C ASP A 27 21.19 -18.99 15.43
N ASP A 28 21.77 -19.99 14.75
CA ASP A 28 23.22 -20.21 14.71
C ASP A 28 23.89 -19.29 13.65
N PRO A 29 24.70 -18.30 14.06
CA PRO A 29 25.35 -17.37 13.12
C PRO A 29 26.39 -18.04 12.20
N LEU A 30 26.80 -19.28 12.51
CA LEU A 30 27.74 -20.07 11.74
C LEU A 30 27.06 -21.13 10.88
N GLU A 31 25.72 -21.13 10.84
CA GLU A 31 24.97 -22.06 10.00
C GLU A 31 25.32 -21.89 8.52
N ASP A 32 25.45 -23.02 7.83
CA ASP A 32 25.72 -23.02 6.39
C ASP A 32 24.57 -22.30 5.63
N PRO A 33 24.87 -21.30 4.79
CA PRO A 33 23.87 -20.60 4.00
C PRO A 33 22.94 -21.47 3.17
N ASP A 34 23.36 -22.66 2.74
CA ASP A 34 22.50 -23.56 1.99
C ASP A 34 21.38 -24.18 2.84
N LYS A 35 21.49 -24.14 4.18
CA LYS A 35 20.46 -24.64 5.10
C LYS A 35 19.30 -23.66 5.30
N TYR A 36 19.57 -22.37 5.42
CA TYR A 36 18.54 -21.35 5.69
C TYR A 36 18.04 -20.61 4.44
N LYS A 37 18.73 -20.75 3.30
CA LYS A 37 18.45 -19.95 2.08
C LYS A 37 17.01 -20.08 1.57
N LEU A 38 16.42 -21.28 1.66
CA LEU A 38 15.05 -21.49 1.18
C LEU A 38 14.03 -20.87 2.14
N ASP A 39 14.28 -20.95 3.44
CA ASP A 39 13.39 -20.43 4.48
C ASP A 39 13.43 -18.90 4.52
N VAL A 40 14.62 -18.29 4.51
CA VAL A 40 14.80 -16.84 4.37
C VAL A 40 14.11 -16.32 3.10
N ARG A 41 14.22 -17.06 1.98
CA ARG A 41 13.54 -16.70 0.74
C ARG A 41 12.03 -16.74 0.88
N SER A 42 11.50 -17.81 1.48
CA SER A 42 10.06 -17.96 1.71
C SER A 42 9.53 -16.86 2.62
N TYR A 43 10.25 -16.56 3.70
CA TYR A 43 9.97 -15.46 4.61
C TYR A 43 9.86 -14.12 3.89
N CYS A 44 10.86 -13.75 3.09
CA CYS A 44 10.85 -12.47 2.36
C CYS A 44 9.70 -12.39 1.34
N VAL A 45 9.43 -13.46 0.59
CA VAL A 45 8.38 -13.46 -0.44
C VAL A 45 6.99 -13.37 0.18
N LEU A 46 6.73 -14.14 1.25
CA LEU A 46 5.43 -14.16 1.93
C LEU A 46 5.18 -12.85 2.69
N SER A 47 6.20 -12.31 3.37
CA SER A 47 6.11 -11.00 4.04
C SER A 47 5.82 -9.90 3.03
N HIS A 48 6.46 -9.94 1.86
CA HIS A 48 6.26 -8.97 0.80
C HIS A 48 4.83 -9.01 0.23
N ALA A 49 4.27 -10.20 0.02
CA ALA A 49 2.88 -10.35 -0.39
C ALA A 49 1.90 -9.85 0.68
N ALA A 50 2.20 -10.04 1.97
CA ALA A 50 1.37 -9.51 3.04
C ALA A 50 1.38 -7.97 3.09
N PHE A 51 2.55 -7.35 2.85
CA PHE A 51 2.65 -5.89 2.72
C PHE A 51 1.87 -5.35 1.53
N GLU A 52 1.88 -6.04 0.39
CA GLU A 52 1.05 -5.72 -0.79
C GLU A 52 -0.43 -5.67 -0.41
N GLU A 53 -0.94 -6.78 0.11
CA GLU A 53 -2.35 -6.92 0.50
C GLU A 53 -2.77 -5.84 1.50
N PHE A 54 -1.90 -5.55 2.49
CA PHE A 54 -2.17 -4.50 3.47
C PHE A 54 -2.31 -3.11 2.83
N VAL A 55 -1.41 -2.74 1.92
CA VAL A 55 -1.46 -1.45 1.23
C VAL A 55 -2.70 -1.35 0.35
N GLU A 56 -3.03 -2.41 -0.39
CA GLU A 56 -4.24 -2.48 -1.20
C GLU A 56 -5.50 -2.26 -0.34
N ASN A 57 -5.57 -2.92 0.81
CA ASN A 57 -6.67 -2.77 1.77
C ASN A 57 -6.79 -1.34 2.30
N ILE A 58 -5.67 -0.68 2.64
CA ILE A 58 -5.66 0.74 3.06
C ILE A 58 -6.20 1.64 1.94
N CYS A 59 -5.77 1.41 0.70
CA CYS A 59 -6.21 2.21 -0.45
C CYS A 59 -7.71 2.05 -0.69
N LEU A 60 -8.21 0.82 -0.68
CA LEU A 60 -9.65 0.53 -0.83
C LEU A 60 -10.46 1.12 0.33
N TYR A 61 -9.99 0.98 1.57
CA TYR A 61 -10.61 1.61 2.73
C TYR A 61 -10.73 3.12 2.55
N THR A 62 -9.64 3.78 2.18
CA THR A 62 -9.60 5.24 2.00
C THR A 62 -10.54 5.71 0.89
N LEU A 63 -10.59 4.98 -0.23
CA LEU A 63 -11.54 5.26 -1.32
C LEU A 63 -13.00 5.14 -0.87
N ASN A 64 -13.31 4.11 -0.07
CA ASN A 64 -14.64 3.93 0.49
C ASN A 64 -15.00 5.04 1.47
N GLU A 65 -14.09 5.44 2.37
CA GLU A 65 -14.33 6.53 3.31
C GLU A 65 -14.49 7.88 2.61
N ILE A 66 -13.73 8.16 1.54
CA ILE A 66 -13.92 9.39 0.75
C ILE A 66 -15.34 9.45 0.17
N GLU A 67 -15.81 8.39 -0.47
CA GLU A 67 -17.17 8.36 -1.03
C GLU A 67 -18.22 8.45 0.09
N ASP A 68 -18.08 7.67 1.16
CA ASP A 68 -19.00 7.63 2.29
C ASP A 68 -19.16 9.02 2.92
N LYS A 69 -18.05 9.70 3.25
CA LYS A 69 -18.10 11.02 3.88
C LYS A 69 -18.63 12.09 2.93
N PHE A 70 -18.36 11.97 1.63
CA PHE A 70 -18.93 12.89 0.64
C PHE A 70 -20.45 12.73 0.54
N ILE A 71 -20.96 11.50 0.43
CA ILE A 71 -22.40 11.21 0.29
C ILE A 71 -23.16 11.52 1.58
N ASN A 72 -22.69 11.01 2.71
CA ASN A 72 -23.47 10.97 3.95
C ASN A 72 -23.29 12.22 4.81
N THR A 73 -22.17 12.91 4.67
CA THR A 73 -21.84 14.07 5.52
C THR A 73 -21.46 15.33 4.75
N GLN A 74 -21.38 15.27 3.41
CA GLN A 74 -20.91 16.36 2.56
C GLN A 74 -19.57 16.93 3.06
N ARG A 75 -18.65 16.03 3.40
CA ARG A 75 -17.31 16.39 3.86
C ARG A 75 -16.24 15.96 2.87
N ILE A 76 -15.20 16.77 2.76
CA ILE A 76 -14.00 16.51 1.96
C ILE A 76 -12.78 16.42 2.86
N SER A 77 -11.77 15.68 2.42
CA SER A 77 -10.47 15.61 3.08
C SER A 77 -9.35 16.02 2.13
N TYR A 78 -8.12 16.15 2.66
CA TYR A 78 -6.93 16.26 1.81
C TYR A 78 -6.85 15.10 0.80
N SER A 79 -7.19 13.88 1.23
CA SER A 79 -7.25 12.71 0.35
C SER A 79 -8.29 12.86 -0.76
N THR A 80 -9.44 13.48 -0.48
CA THR A 80 -10.45 13.80 -1.52
C THR A 80 -9.89 14.75 -2.57
N LEU A 81 -9.17 15.80 -2.14
CA LEU A 81 -8.54 16.76 -3.05
C LEU A 81 -7.47 16.09 -3.92
N CYS A 82 -6.59 15.28 -3.32
CA CYS A 82 -5.59 14.51 -4.05
C CYS A 82 -6.24 13.58 -5.08
N LEU A 83 -7.30 12.87 -4.68
CA LEU A 83 -7.99 11.91 -5.54
C LEU A 83 -8.55 12.60 -6.80
N LEU A 84 -9.26 13.72 -6.60
CA LEU A 84 -9.81 14.51 -7.71
C LEU A 84 -8.71 15.15 -8.57
N HIS A 85 -7.60 15.59 -7.97
CA HIS A 85 -6.51 16.21 -8.72
C HIS A 85 -5.77 15.22 -9.63
N PHE A 86 -5.43 14.03 -9.10
CA PHE A 86 -4.61 13.06 -9.81
C PHE A 86 -5.41 12.11 -10.72
N ASN A 87 -6.69 11.91 -10.44
CA ASN A 87 -7.53 10.96 -11.18
C ASN A 87 -8.82 11.58 -11.73
N GLY A 88 -9.16 12.81 -11.36
CA GLY A 88 -10.36 13.48 -11.88
C GLY A 88 -10.23 13.87 -13.33
N ASN A 89 -11.36 13.87 -14.02
CA ASN A 89 -11.45 14.39 -15.37
C ASN A 89 -11.62 15.91 -15.31
N THR A 90 -10.88 16.61 -16.16
CA THR A 90 -11.07 18.05 -16.37
C THR A 90 -12.28 18.26 -17.26
N LYS A 91 -13.28 18.99 -16.77
CA LYS A 91 -14.38 19.51 -17.59
C LYS A 91 -14.05 20.94 -18.00
N THR A 92 -14.04 21.20 -19.30
CA THR A 92 -14.03 22.57 -19.82
C THR A 92 -15.41 23.16 -19.58
N ILE A 93 -15.49 24.36 -19.00
CA ILE A 93 -16.75 25.06 -18.71
C ILE A 93 -16.96 26.14 -19.77
N ASP A 94 -18.04 26.01 -20.53
CA ASP A 94 -18.58 26.97 -21.48
C ASP A 94 -20.11 26.90 -21.48
N ASP A 95 -20.78 27.79 -22.22
CA ASP A 95 -22.25 27.92 -22.24
C ASP A 95 -22.96 26.65 -22.76
N ASP A 96 -22.26 25.80 -23.51
CA ASP A 96 -22.80 24.55 -24.05
C ASP A 96 -22.48 23.33 -23.15
N SER A 97 -21.45 23.42 -22.30
CA SER A 97 -20.93 22.29 -21.52
C SER A 97 -21.46 22.22 -20.10
N TRP A 98 -21.98 23.31 -19.54
CA TRP A 98 -22.54 23.37 -18.19
C TRP A 98 -23.99 23.85 -18.22
N ASP A 99 -24.91 22.99 -17.79
CA ASP A 99 -26.31 23.38 -17.61
C ASP A 99 -26.45 24.12 -16.27
N ASP A 100 -27.09 25.29 -16.23
CA ASP A 100 -27.36 26.03 -14.98
C ASP A 100 -28.21 25.23 -13.98
N ASN A 101 -28.88 24.17 -14.43
CA ASN A 101 -29.59 23.23 -13.57
C ASN A 101 -28.66 22.15 -12.97
N ASP A 102 -27.44 21.99 -13.48
CA ASP A 102 -26.45 21.06 -12.94
C ASP A 102 -25.98 21.51 -11.55
N ARG A 103 -25.94 20.57 -10.61
CA ARG A 103 -25.40 20.82 -9.28
C ARG A 103 -23.94 20.41 -9.25
N ILE A 104 -23.08 21.30 -8.76
CA ILE A 104 -21.66 21.02 -8.50
C ILE A 104 -21.49 19.74 -7.67
N TYR A 105 -22.37 19.53 -6.69
CA TYR A 105 -22.38 18.31 -5.87
C TYR A 105 -22.53 17.03 -6.72
N ASP A 106 -23.49 17.00 -7.65
CA ASP A 106 -23.76 15.82 -8.47
C ASP A 106 -22.62 15.55 -9.45
N TYR A 107 -22.01 16.61 -10.01
CA TYR A 107 -20.80 16.51 -10.82
C TYR A 107 -19.64 15.89 -10.04
N LEU A 108 -19.33 16.41 -8.84
CA LEU A 108 -18.24 15.92 -8.01
C LEU A 108 -18.50 14.48 -7.52
N LEU A 109 -19.75 14.16 -7.15
CA LEU A 109 -20.13 12.80 -6.78
C LEU A 109 -19.93 11.82 -7.95
N GLY A 110 -20.30 12.23 -9.16
CA GLY A 110 -20.08 11.45 -10.38
C GLY A 110 -18.59 11.19 -10.62
N GLN A 111 -17.74 12.20 -10.45
CA GLN A 111 -16.27 12.06 -10.52
C GLN A 111 -15.75 11.07 -9.48
N ILE A 112 -16.11 11.25 -8.20
CA ILE A 112 -15.66 10.36 -7.11
C ILE A 112 -16.04 8.90 -7.39
N LYS A 113 -17.29 8.65 -7.81
CA LYS A 113 -17.76 7.30 -8.15
C LYS A 113 -17.00 6.67 -9.32
N SER A 114 -16.77 7.45 -10.39
CA SER A 114 -16.01 6.99 -11.55
C SER A 114 -14.58 6.63 -11.16
N ILE A 115 -13.90 7.55 -10.47
CA ILE A 115 -12.51 7.38 -10.02
C ILE A 115 -12.41 6.17 -9.09
N LYS A 116 -13.31 6.03 -8.11
CA LYS A 116 -13.32 4.89 -7.18
C LYS A 116 -13.44 3.58 -7.95
N SER A 117 -14.36 3.49 -8.92
CA SER A 117 -14.57 2.27 -9.72
C SER A 117 -13.31 1.89 -10.50
N GLU A 118 -12.70 2.85 -11.19
CA GLU A 118 -11.48 2.63 -11.97
C GLU A 118 -10.28 2.30 -11.09
N PHE A 119 -10.10 3.04 -9.99
CA PHE A 119 -8.95 2.88 -9.11
C PHE A 119 -9.04 1.60 -8.29
N SER A 120 -10.24 1.22 -7.81
CA SER A 120 -10.45 -0.08 -7.15
C SER A 120 -10.16 -1.23 -8.11
N ARG A 121 -10.59 -1.12 -9.38
CA ARG A 121 -10.27 -2.11 -10.42
C ARG A 121 -8.77 -2.18 -10.68
N TYR A 122 -8.09 -1.04 -10.72
CA TYR A 122 -6.64 -0.98 -10.86
C TYR A 122 -5.95 -1.73 -9.71
N ILE A 123 -6.34 -1.45 -8.46
CA ILE A 123 -5.82 -2.12 -7.26
C ILE A 123 -6.03 -3.64 -7.37
N MET A 124 -7.26 -4.10 -7.63
CA MET A 124 -7.58 -5.53 -7.67
C MET A 124 -6.90 -6.30 -8.83
N ASN A 125 -6.64 -5.63 -9.96
CA ASN A 125 -6.12 -6.28 -11.17
C ASN A 125 -4.60 -6.15 -11.32
N GLN A 126 -3.93 -5.31 -10.53
CA GLN A 126 -2.49 -5.08 -10.63
C GLN A 126 -1.75 -5.75 -9.48
N ASN A 127 -1.51 -7.05 -9.63
CA ASN A 127 -0.67 -7.84 -8.72
C ASN A 127 0.85 -7.65 -9.01
N HIS A 128 1.23 -6.39 -9.27
CA HIS A 128 2.61 -6.03 -9.59
C HIS A 128 3.29 -5.62 -8.30
N GLY A 129 4.29 -6.41 -7.89
CA GLY A 129 4.70 -6.34 -6.51
C GLY A 129 5.14 -4.99 -5.99
N VAL A 130 5.06 -4.83 -4.67
CA VAL A 130 5.49 -3.67 -3.87
C VAL A 130 6.95 -3.37 -4.17
N GLY A 131 7.17 -2.64 -5.25
CA GLY A 131 8.31 -1.76 -5.44
C GLY A 131 7.89 -0.35 -5.06
N LEU A 132 8.88 0.50 -4.76
CA LEU A 132 8.65 1.91 -4.47
C LEU A 132 7.81 2.62 -5.54
N LYS A 133 7.91 2.19 -6.81
CA LYS A 133 7.10 2.71 -7.92
C LYS A 133 5.62 2.33 -7.79
N TYR A 134 5.32 1.11 -7.33
CA TYR A 134 3.95 0.63 -7.13
C TYR A 134 3.29 1.33 -5.93
N LEU A 135 3.99 1.38 -4.79
CA LEU A 135 3.54 2.12 -3.59
C LEU A 135 3.20 3.58 -3.91
N LYS A 136 4.09 4.28 -4.64
CA LYS A 136 3.83 5.67 -5.05
C LYS A 136 2.55 5.80 -5.89
N LYS A 137 2.33 4.89 -6.84
CA LYS A 137 1.13 4.92 -7.69
C LYS A 137 -0.16 4.75 -6.91
N LEU A 138 -0.15 3.95 -5.84
CA LEU A 138 -1.33 3.74 -5.00
C LEU A 138 -1.54 4.85 -3.97
N LEU A 139 -0.46 5.27 -3.30
CA LEU A 139 -0.55 6.12 -2.11
C LEU A 139 -0.55 7.63 -2.42
N VAL A 140 0.13 8.06 -3.49
CA VAL A 140 0.20 9.49 -3.86
C VAL A 140 -1.19 10.04 -4.23
N PRO A 141 -1.99 9.36 -5.08
CA PRO A 141 -3.31 9.89 -5.44
C PRO A 141 -4.28 9.96 -4.26
N LEU A 142 -4.03 9.23 -3.18
CA LEU A 142 -4.83 9.28 -1.95
C LEU A 142 -4.26 10.24 -0.90
N GLY A 143 -3.15 10.94 -1.19
CA GLY A 143 -2.48 11.82 -0.23
C GLY A 143 -1.88 11.09 0.97
N LEU A 144 -1.72 9.77 0.90
CA LEU A 144 -1.21 8.93 1.99
C LEU A 144 0.32 8.80 1.97
N TYR A 145 0.93 9.02 0.80
CA TYR A 145 2.37 8.83 0.61
C TYR A 145 3.19 9.72 1.56
N THR A 146 4.02 9.10 2.40
CA THR A 146 5.14 9.75 3.08
C THR A 146 6.40 9.56 2.27
N PRO A 147 7.30 10.55 2.19
CA PRO A 147 8.69 10.28 1.87
C PRO A 147 9.20 9.22 2.83
N ILE A 148 9.48 8.03 2.30
CA ILE A 148 10.08 6.94 3.07
C ILE A 148 11.42 7.46 3.58
N ASP A 149 11.67 7.29 4.88
CA ASP A 149 12.97 7.60 5.48
C ASP A 149 14.06 6.94 4.62
N ILE A 150 15.12 7.70 4.31
CA ILE A 150 16.26 7.23 3.52
C ILE A 150 16.81 5.93 4.13
N ARG A 151 16.68 5.73 5.45
CA ARG A 151 17.08 4.53 6.18
C ARG A 151 16.26 3.28 5.83
N LEU A 152 14.97 3.41 5.53
CA LEU A 152 14.06 2.29 5.28
C LEU A 152 13.97 1.93 3.79
N LYS A 153 14.43 2.83 2.92
CA LYS A 153 14.44 2.64 1.46
C LYS A 153 15.29 1.42 1.02
N PRO A 154 16.50 1.18 1.55
CA PRO A 154 17.28 -0.02 1.24
C PRO A 154 16.53 -1.32 1.56
N SER A 155 15.84 -1.38 2.70
CA SER A 155 15.10 -2.57 3.13
C SER A 155 13.95 -2.90 2.18
N LEU A 156 13.20 -1.89 1.75
CA LEU A 156 12.16 -2.04 0.73
C LEU A 156 12.72 -2.45 -0.64
N GLU A 157 13.82 -1.83 -1.08
CA GLU A 157 14.47 -2.17 -2.36
C GLU A 157 15.05 -3.58 -2.32
N ASN A 158 15.62 -4.00 -1.20
CA ASN A 158 16.14 -5.35 -1.00
C ASN A 158 15.01 -6.37 -1.02
N LEU A 159 13.91 -6.19 -0.27
CA LEU A 159 12.76 -7.11 -0.33
C LEU A 159 12.19 -7.23 -1.75
N THR A 160 12.07 -6.11 -2.47
CA THR A 160 11.64 -6.11 -3.88
C THR A 160 12.61 -6.90 -4.77
N LYS A 161 13.92 -6.73 -4.55
CA LYS A 161 14.98 -7.43 -5.30
C LYS A 161 15.01 -8.92 -4.97
N TYR A 162 14.79 -9.32 -3.72
CA TYR A 162 14.68 -10.72 -3.29
C TYR A 162 13.38 -11.38 -3.78
N ARG A 163 12.31 -10.62 -4.02
CA ARG A 163 11.13 -11.10 -4.77
C ARG A 163 11.44 -11.26 -6.27
N GLY A 164 11.96 -10.21 -6.91
CA GLY A 164 12.09 -10.11 -8.37
C GLY A 164 13.28 -10.85 -8.99
N GLY A 165 14.45 -10.83 -8.34
CA GLY A 165 15.66 -11.52 -8.79
C GLY A 165 15.50 -13.04 -8.82
N TYR A 166 14.56 -13.56 -8.03
CA TYR A 166 14.38 -14.98 -7.81
C TYR A 166 13.31 -15.63 -8.70
N ALA A 167 12.40 -14.83 -9.28
CA ALA A 167 11.43 -15.30 -10.28
C ALA A 167 12.06 -15.44 -11.69
N HIS A 168 13.12 -14.69 -11.98
CA HIS A 168 13.71 -14.60 -13.32
C HIS A 168 15.17 -15.09 -13.44
N SER A 169 15.83 -15.51 -12.35
CA SER A 169 17.20 -16.03 -12.44
C SER A 169 17.46 -17.24 -11.55
N SER A 170 17.07 -18.42 -12.03
CA SER A 170 17.38 -19.73 -11.43
C SER A 170 18.89 -20.07 -11.38
N HIS A 171 19.78 -19.17 -11.81
CA HIS A 171 21.20 -19.45 -12.08
C HIS A 171 22.20 -18.38 -11.60
N ARG A 172 21.78 -17.31 -10.92
CA ARG A 172 22.74 -16.34 -10.34
C ARG A 172 22.86 -16.57 -8.84
N ASN A 173 24.09 -16.79 -8.37
CA ASN A 173 24.49 -16.76 -6.96
C ASN A 173 24.22 -15.36 -6.37
N ILE A 174 22.96 -15.04 -6.13
CA ILE A 174 22.60 -13.95 -5.24
C ILE A 174 23.01 -14.43 -3.86
N ARG A 175 23.95 -13.72 -3.24
CA ARG A 175 24.41 -13.97 -1.88
C ARG A 175 23.17 -14.08 -0.99
N SER A 176 23.00 -15.22 -0.32
CA SER A 176 21.84 -15.44 0.55
C SER A 176 21.83 -14.38 1.64
N LEU A 177 20.70 -13.72 1.82
CA LEU A 177 20.47 -12.82 2.94
C LEU A 177 20.55 -13.63 4.24
N SER A 178 21.18 -13.10 5.28
CA SER A 178 21.18 -13.78 6.57
C SER A 178 19.76 -13.75 7.18
N PRO A 179 19.41 -14.71 8.05
CA PRO A 179 18.14 -14.67 8.78
C PRO A 179 17.94 -13.33 9.50
N GLU A 180 18.98 -12.82 10.17
CA GLU A 180 18.95 -11.56 10.91
C GLU A 180 18.75 -10.32 10.02
N ASP A 181 19.43 -10.25 8.87
CA ASP A 181 19.21 -9.16 7.92
C ASP A 181 17.78 -9.20 7.35
N SER A 182 17.26 -10.41 7.10
CA SER A 182 15.90 -10.58 6.58
C SER A 182 14.83 -10.14 7.59
N ARG A 183 15.03 -10.48 8.86
CA ARG A 183 14.22 -10.01 10.00
C ARG A 183 14.24 -8.50 10.08
N THR A 184 15.43 -7.90 10.01
CA THR A 184 15.60 -6.43 10.02
C THR A 184 14.83 -5.77 8.88
N TYR A 185 14.95 -6.28 7.66
CA TYR A 185 14.28 -5.67 6.51
C TYR A 185 12.75 -5.76 6.57
N VAL A 186 12.21 -6.88 7.06
CA VAL A 186 10.77 -7.04 7.24
C VAL A 186 10.26 -6.09 8.33
N ARG A 187 10.97 -5.96 9.45
CA ARG A 187 10.64 -5.02 10.53
C ARG A 187 10.65 -3.57 10.05
N ASP A 188 11.68 -3.16 9.31
CA ASP A 188 11.77 -1.82 8.72
C ASP A 188 10.58 -1.50 7.81
N VAL A 189 10.15 -2.47 6.99
CA VAL A 189 9.00 -2.26 6.10
C VAL A 189 7.68 -2.30 6.88
N TYR A 190 7.57 -3.10 7.94
CA TYR A 190 6.43 -3.08 8.83
C TYR A 190 6.25 -1.71 9.50
N GLU A 191 7.33 -1.03 9.90
CA GLU A 191 7.25 0.34 10.43
C GLU A 191 6.62 1.31 9.41
N ILE A 192 6.93 1.17 8.12
CA ILE A 192 6.28 1.94 7.05
C ILE A 192 4.77 1.66 7.04
N MET A 193 4.37 0.40 7.19
CA MET A 193 2.95 0.01 7.22
C MET A 193 2.21 0.60 8.41
N VAL A 194 2.84 0.61 9.59
CA VAL A 194 2.30 1.25 10.80
C VAL A 194 2.06 2.75 10.57
N GLU A 195 3.02 3.46 9.97
CA GLU A 195 2.86 4.88 9.68
C GLU A 195 1.76 5.15 8.64
N LEU A 196 1.63 4.29 7.63
CA LEU A 196 0.52 4.35 6.67
C LEU A 196 -0.83 4.12 7.35
N ALA A 197 -0.93 3.14 8.26
CA ALA A 197 -2.12 2.84 9.03
C ALA A 197 -2.58 4.06 9.85
N LYS A 198 -1.63 4.70 10.56
CA LYS A 198 -1.89 5.92 11.34
C LYS A 198 -2.41 7.05 10.47
N LYS A 199 -1.82 7.26 9.30
CA LYS A 199 -2.26 8.31 8.37
C LYS A 199 -3.67 8.07 7.84
N SER A 200 -3.95 6.85 7.39
CA SER A 200 -5.27 6.49 6.85
C SER A 200 -6.37 6.55 7.94
N SER A 201 -6.03 6.24 9.19
CA SER A 201 -6.97 6.32 10.32
C SER A 201 -7.25 7.75 10.79
N ASN A 202 -6.31 8.68 10.57
CA ASN A 202 -6.39 10.07 11.03
C ASN A 202 -6.70 11.06 9.89
N ILE A 203 -7.46 10.64 8.88
CA ILE A 203 -7.87 11.56 7.81
C ILE A 203 -8.82 12.61 8.39
N PHE A 204 -8.45 13.87 8.26
CA PHE A 204 -9.29 15.01 8.66
C PHE A 204 -10.27 15.37 7.55
N TYR A 205 -11.53 15.53 7.95
CA TYR A 205 -12.65 15.86 7.06
C TYR A 205 -13.21 17.23 7.41
N TYR A 206 -13.40 18.05 6.37
CA TYR A 206 -13.92 19.42 6.43
C TYR A 206 -15.32 19.45 5.82
N SER A 207 -16.24 20.18 6.45
CA SER A 207 -17.58 20.43 5.90
C SER A 207 -17.47 21.28 4.64
N ILE A 208 -18.28 20.96 3.62
CA ILE A 208 -18.43 21.79 2.42
C ILE A 208 -19.34 23.01 2.71
N HIS A 209 -20.06 22.99 3.83
CA HIS A 209 -20.95 24.06 4.31
C HIS A 209 -20.55 24.59 5.68
#